data_AF-A3DH26-F1
#
_entry.id   AF-A3DH26-F1
#
_cell.length_a   1.000
_cell.length_b   1.000
_cell.length_c   1.000
_cell.angle_alpha   90.00
_cell.angle_beta   90.00
_cell.angle_gamma   90.00
#
_symmetry.space_group_name_H-M   'P 1'
#
loop_
_entity.id
_entity.type
_entity.pdbx_description
1 polymer ?
#
loop_
_entity_poly.entity_id
_entity_poly.type
_entity_poly.pdbx_seq_one_letter_code
_entity_poly.pdbx_strand_id
1 'polypeptide(L)'
;MDKKILLACAKNTTEYIKNNNGGNFTGFIVDIIRYVNKQKMDSKQKAGQLWRILFNVKNSNIEIIGGGKSIKESYIKFIDEFLCIKKIQNEYKPQNADFCSLDLDEISYVFAWVRRLVKYEKEKVNMEEQKYVKNDVKHGRGKRESEKREKEKYIEPFNTQLAEQLKKLNGSL
;
A
#
# COMPACT_ATOMS: atom_id res chain seq x y z
N MET A 1 -10.67 -3.72 17.73
CA MET A 1 -11.09 -4.94 17.00
C MET A 1 -10.11 -6.09 17.28
N ASP A 2 -10.57 -7.35 17.17
CA ASP A 2 -9.71 -8.53 17.37
C ASP A 2 -8.66 -8.68 16.24
N LYS A 3 -7.41 -9.02 16.60
CA LYS A 3 -6.29 -9.13 15.64
C LYS A 3 -6.53 -10.19 14.55
N LYS A 4 -7.29 -11.25 14.82
CA LYS A 4 -7.65 -12.27 13.82
C LYS A 4 -8.57 -11.68 12.76
N ILE A 5 -9.51 -10.82 13.15
CA ILE A 5 -10.42 -10.12 12.23
C ILE A 5 -9.60 -9.15 11.36
N LEU A 6 -8.70 -8.36 11.98
CA LEU A 6 -7.82 -7.46 11.24
C LEU A 6 -6.90 -8.21 10.26
N LEU A 7 -6.41 -9.40 10.64
CA LEU A 7 -5.62 -10.24 9.74
C LEU A 7 -6.47 -10.82 8.59
N ALA A 8 -7.73 -11.19 8.85
CA ALA A 8 -8.65 -11.62 7.80
C ALA A 8 -8.93 -10.48 6.81
N CYS A 9 -9.20 -9.28 7.30
CA CYS A 9 -9.31 -8.06 6.48
C CYS A 9 -8.04 -7.85 5.62
N ALA A 10 -6.85 -7.98 6.20
CA ALA A 10 -5.60 -7.88 5.46
C ALA A 10 -5.46 -8.93 4.36
N LYS A 11 -5.91 -10.18 4.60
CA LYS A 11 -5.91 -11.25 3.59
C LYS A 11 -6.90 -10.94 2.46
N ASN A 12 -8.14 -10.57 2.78
CA ASN A 12 -9.16 -10.20 1.80
C ASN A 12 -8.69 -9.03 0.91
N THR A 13 -8.12 -8.01 1.54
CA THR A 13 -7.55 -6.84 0.86
C THR A 13 -6.40 -7.25 -0.06
N THR A 14 -5.52 -8.12 0.42
CA THR A 14 -4.40 -8.64 -0.36
C THR A 14 -4.88 -9.43 -1.59
N GLU A 15 -5.90 -10.27 -1.41
CA GLU A 15 -6.50 -11.05 -2.50
C GLU A 15 -7.14 -10.15 -3.56
N TYR A 16 -7.91 -9.14 -3.15
CA TYR A 16 -8.47 -8.16 -4.08
C TYR A 16 -7.39 -7.46 -4.92
N ILE A 17 -6.30 -7.03 -4.29
CA ILE A 17 -5.20 -6.32 -4.96
C ILE A 17 -4.53 -7.24 -5.99
N LYS A 18 -4.32 -8.52 -5.67
CA LYS A 18 -3.72 -9.48 -6.62
C LYS A 18 -4.60 -9.72 -7.83
N ASN A 19 -5.90 -9.93 -7.60
CA ASN A 19 -6.84 -10.24 -8.66
C ASN A 19 -7.06 -9.07 -9.63
N ASN A 20 -6.66 -7.85 -9.23
CA ASN A 20 -6.83 -6.64 -10.03
C ASN A 20 -5.63 -6.24 -10.92
N ASN A 21 -4.66 -7.14 -11.15
CA ASN A 21 -3.61 -7.14 -12.21
C ASN A 21 -2.89 -5.80 -12.57
N GLY A 22 -3.02 -4.75 -11.78
CA GLY A 22 -2.51 -3.41 -12.09
C GLY A 22 -1.57 -2.92 -11.01
N GLY A 23 -0.42 -3.57 -10.89
CA GLY A 23 0.73 -3.12 -10.08
C GLY A 23 0.46 -2.86 -8.59
N ASN A 24 1.53 -2.51 -7.85
CA ASN A 24 1.48 -2.48 -6.39
C ASN A 24 1.50 -1.04 -5.85
N PHE A 25 0.33 -0.50 -5.51
CA PHE A 25 0.17 0.79 -4.84
C PHE A 25 0.18 0.70 -3.29
N THR A 26 0.38 -0.48 -2.70
CA THR A 26 0.30 -0.64 -1.23
C THR A 26 1.37 0.15 -0.49
N GLY A 27 2.56 0.31 -1.11
CA GLY A 27 3.64 1.14 -0.55
C GLY A 27 3.19 2.59 -0.38
N PHE A 28 2.54 3.13 -1.42
CA PHE A 28 1.98 4.47 -1.42
C PHE A 28 0.93 4.68 -0.31
N ILE A 29 -0.01 3.75 -0.14
CA ILE A 29 -1.01 3.84 0.93
C ILE A 29 -0.34 3.80 2.32
N VAL A 30 0.65 2.93 2.52
CA VAL A 30 1.41 2.86 3.78
C VAL A 30 2.13 4.18 4.08
N ASP A 31 2.68 4.84 3.06
CA ASP A 31 3.35 6.12 3.26
C ASP A 31 2.35 7.24 3.61
N ILE A 32 1.14 7.24 3.03
CA ILE A 32 0.07 8.16 3.46
C ILE A 32 -0.32 7.90 4.91
N ILE A 33 -0.51 6.63 5.31
CA ILE A 33 -0.84 6.28 6.70
C ILE A 33 0.24 6.82 7.65
N ARG A 34 1.52 6.63 7.31
CA ARG A 34 2.65 7.17 8.10
C ARG A 34 2.64 8.69 8.15
N TYR A 35 2.33 9.36 7.03
CA TYR A 35 2.22 10.81 6.97
C TYR A 35 1.11 11.34 7.87
N VAL A 36 -0.09 10.76 7.80
CA VAL A 36 -1.24 11.12 8.64
C VAL A 36 -0.95 10.82 10.12
N ASN A 37 -0.29 9.71 10.44
CA ASN A 37 -0.01 9.36 11.82
C ASN A 37 0.91 10.36 12.54
N LYS A 38 1.80 11.03 11.80
CA LYS A 38 2.70 12.07 12.34
C LYS A 38 1.99 13.38 12.70
N GLN A 39 0.73 13.56 12.29
CA GLN A 39 0.01 14.80 12.54
C GLN A 39 -0.58 14.84 13.95
N LYS A 40 -0.70 16.05 14.52
CA LYS A 40 -1.29 16.29 15.84
C LYS A 40 -2.81 16.36 15.73
N MET A 41 -3.45 15.20 15.61
CA MET A 41 -4.91 14.99 15.55
C MET A 41 -5.30 13.72 16.29
N ASP A 42 -6.57 13.59 16.69
CA ASP A 42 -7.07 12.35 17.27
C ASP A 42 -7.18 11.22 16.23
N SER A 43 -7.30 9.97 16.69
CA SER A 43 -7.30 8.79 15.82
C SER A 43 -8.45 8.78 14.80
N LYS A 44 -9.63 9.28 15.17
CA LYS A 44 -10.80 9.33 14.30
C LYS A 44 -10.64 10.40 13.22
N GLN A 45 -10.13 11.58 13.59
CA GLN A 45 -9.77 12.64 12.64
C GLN A 45 -8.72 12.17 11.64
N LYS A 46 -7.70 11.45 12.12
CA LYS A 46 -6.66 10.86 11.28
C LYS A 46 -7.23 9.85 10.28
N ALA A 47 -8.10 8.94 10.70
CA ALA A 47 -8.76 8.00 9.81
C ALA A 47 -9.57 8.74 8.72
N GLY A 48 -10.35 9.77 9.10
CA GLY A 48 -11.07 10.62 8.15
C GLY A 48 -10.14 11.34 7.16
N GLN A 49 -8.99 11.85 7.62
CA GLN A 49 -8.01 12.49 6.76
C GLN A 49 -7.37 11.50 5.78
N LEU A 50 -7.07 10.28 6.21
CA LEU A 50 -6.60 9.21 5.33
C LEU A 50 -7.59 8.99 4.18
N TRP A 51 -8.88 8.79 4.49
CA TRP A 51 -9.92 8.58 3.48
C TRP A 51 -10.05 9.76 2.51
N ARG A 52 -9.96 10.99 3.04
CA ARG A 52 -9.96 12.20 2.20
C ARG A 52 -8.78 12.23 1.24
N ILE A 53 -7.57 11.96 1.72
CA ILE A 53 -6.36 11.95 0.88
C ILE A 53 -6.52 10.89 -0.21
N LEU A 54 -6.90 9.67 0.14
CA LEU A 54 -7.03 8.59 -0.83
C LEU A 54 -8.05 8.92 -1.93
N PHE A 55 -9.20 9.47 -1.55
CA PHE A 55 -10.23 9.91 -2.49
C PHE A 55 -9.74 11.05 -3.41
N ASN A 56 -9.06 12.06 -2.85
CA ASN A 56 -8.58 13.20 -3.64
C ASN A 56 -7.45 12.82 -4.59
N VAL A 57 -6.59 11.88 -4.19
CA VAL A 57 -5.55 11.32 -5.09
C VAL A 57 -6.22 10.65 -6.29
N LYS A 58 -7.26 9.85 -6.07
CA LYS A 58 -8.00 9.18 -7.14
C LYS A 58 -8.62 10.18 -8.14
N ASN A 59 -9.18 11.30 -7.66
CA ASN A 59 -9.92 12.23 -8.52
C ASN A 59 -9.09 13.37 -9.13
N SER A 60 -8.02 13.82 -8.48
CA SER A 60 -7.37 15.08 -8.87
C SER A 60 -5.84 15.02 -8.89
N ASN A 61 -5.22 13.98 -8.32
CA ASN A 61 -3.76 13.94 -8.15
C ASN A 61 -3.17 12.55 -8.41
N ILE A 62 -3.75 11.79 -9.35
CA ILE A 62 -3.39 10.38 -9.57
C ILE A 62 -1.91 10.18 -9.95
N GLU A 63 -1.28 11.21 -10.51
CA GLU A 63 0.13 11.23 -10.86
C GLU A 63 1.07 11.05 -9.66
N ILE A 64 0.63 11.38 -8.44
CA ILE A 64 1.43 11.27 -7.22
C ILE A 64 1.79 9.82 -6.83
N ILE A 65 0.99 8.85 -7.30
CA ILE A 65 1.23 7.42 -7.02
C ILE A 65 2.50 6.94 -7.74
N GLY A 66 2.92 7.64 -8.80
CA GLY A 66 3.95 7.19 -9.72
C GLY A 66 3.51 5.92 -10.47
N GLY A 67 4.46 5.31 -11.18
CA GLY A 67 4.23 4.09 -11.93
C GLY A 67 3.41 4.26 -13.22
N GLY A 68 3.17 3.14 -13.90
CA GLY A 68 2.45 3.10 -15.17
C GLY A 68 0.93 3.20 -15.03
N LYS A 69 0.25 3.33 -16.17
CA LYS A 69 -1.22 3.42 -16.28
C LYS A 69 -1.96 2.33 -15.49
N SER A 70 -1.44 1.09 -15.52
CA SER A 70 -2.04 -0.05 -14.81
C SER A 70 -2.06 0.12 -13.29
N ILE A 71 -1.01 0.72 -12.67
CA ILE A 71 -0.97 1.02 -11.24
C ILE A 71 -2.05 2.01 -10.86
N LYS A 72 -2.18 3.06 -11.66
CA LYS A 72 -3.17 4.14 -11.45
C LYS A 72 -4.60 3.60 -11.58
N GLU A 73 -4.88 2.78 -12.59
CA GLU A 73 -6.18 2.15 -12.79
C GLU A 73 -6.54 1.20 -11.65
N SER A 74 -5.60 0.37 -11.18
CA SER A 74 -5.84 -0.53 -10.05
C SER A 74 -6.11 0.23 -8.75
N TYR A 75 -5.37 1.33 -8.53
CA TYR A 75 -5.65 2.21 -7.40
C TYR A 75 -7.07 2.81 -7.49
N ILE A 76 -7.47 3.31 -8.67
CA ILE A 76 -8.82 3.86 -8.86
C ILE A 76 -9.88 2.82 -8.52
N LYS A 77 -9.76 1.60 -9.07
CA LYS A 77 -10.68 0.49 -8.76
C LYS A 77 -10.69 0.15 -7.28
N PHE A 78 -9.52 0.13 -6.64
CA PHE A 78 -9.43 -0.11 -5.21
C PHE A 78 -10.19 0.93 -4.37
N ILE A 79 -10.10 2.21 -4.74
CA ILE A 79 -10.82 3.29 -4.04
C ILE A 79 -12.33 3.24 -4.32
N ASP A 80 -12.74 3.03 -5.57
CA ASP A 80 -14.14 3.13 -5.99
C ASP A 80 -14.94 1.83 -5.74
N GLU A 81 -14.35 0.69 -6.05
CA GLU A 81 -15.04 -0.61 -6.03
C GLU A 81 -14.79 -1.36 -4.71
N PHE A 82 -13.55 -1.39 -4.21
CA PHE A 82 -13.24 -2.16 -3.00
C PHE A 82 -13.52 -1.39 -1.72
N LEU A 83 -12.88 -0.24 -1.50
CA LEU A 83 -13.13 0.59 -0.33
C LEU A 83 -14.46 1.33 -0.41
N CYS A 84 -14.87 1.66 -1.64
CA CYS A 84 -16.06 2.45 -1.96
C CYS A 84 -16.11 3.73 -1.11
N ILE A 85 -15.06 4.55 -1.19
CA ILE A 85 -14.99 5.79 -0.40
C ILE A 85 -15.98 6.80 -0.97
N LYS A 86 -16.90 7.27 -0.13
CA LYS A 86 -17.88 8.30 -0.46
C LYS A 86 -17.62 9.57 0.33
N LYS A 87 -17.87 10.72 -0.32
CA LYS A 87 -18.01 12.01 0.36
C LYS A 87 -19.46 12.14 0.83
N ILE A 88 -19.68 12.13 2.14
CA ILE A 88 -20.98 12.32 2.76
C ILE A 88 -20.90 13.63 3.54
N GLN A 89 -21.64 14.64 3.07
CA GLN A 89 -21.51 16.03 3.52
C GLN A 89 -20.05 16.53 3.34
N ASN A 90 -19.31 16.68 4.44
CA ASN A 90 -17.91 17.10 4.46
C ASN A 90 -16.94 16.01 4.96
N GLU A 91 -17.42 14.78 5.16
CA GLU A 91 -16.62 13.66 5.60
C GLU A 91 -16.40 12.64 4.48
N TYR A 92 -15.25 11.97 4.52
CA TYR A 92 -14.89 10.90 3.59
C TYR A 92 -14.89 9.59 4.36
N LYS A 93 -15.71 8.63 3.92
CA LYS A 93 -15.89 7.35 4.62
C LYS A 93 -15.89 6.18 3.63
N PRO A 94 -15.13 5.11 3.90
CA PRO A 94 -15.27 3.86 3.16
C PRO A 94 -16.62 3.22 3.48
N GLN A 95 -17.25 2.63 2.48
CA GLN A 95 -18.46 1.81 2.67
C GLN A 95 -18.14 0.32 2.84
N ASN A 96 -16.88 -0.07 2.63
CA ASN A 96 -16.42 -1.43 2.88
C ASN A 96 -16.57 -1.80 4.37
N ALA A 97 -17.27 -2.90 4.65
CA ALA A 97 -17.56 -3.35 6.00
C ALA A 97 -16.30 -3.65 6.83
N ASP A 98 -15.23 -4.11 6.19
CA ASP A 98 -13.96 -4.38 6.87
C ASP A 98 -13.24 -3.10 7.31
N PHE A 99 -13.54 -1.94 6.70
CA PHE A 99 -12.83 -0.68 6.95
C PHE A 99 -13.69 0.43 7.57
N CYS A 100 -15.02 0.35 7.50
CA CYS A 100 -15.92 1.44 7.88
C CYS A 100 -15.88 1.82 9.37
N SER A 101 -15.48 0.87 10.22
CA SER A 101 -15.41 1.03 11.67
C SER A 101 -13.99 1.12 12.22
N LEU A 102 -12.96 0.99 11.37
CA LEU A 102 -11.57 0.95 11.81
C LEU A 102 -11.02 2.34 12.14
N ASP A 103 -10.22 2.40 13.20
CA ASP A 103 -9.40 3.56 13.51
C ASP A 103 -8.05 3.54 12.76
N LEU A 104 -7.23 4.59 12.89
CA LEU A 104 -5.97 4.66 12.14
C LEU A 104 -4.99 3.55 12.52
N ASP A 105 -4.92 3.15 13.79
CA ASP A 105 -3.96 2.13 14.25
C ASP A 105 -4.33 0.75 13.68
N GLU A 106 -5.63 0.45 13.65
CA GLU A 106 -6.17 -0.75 13.03
C GLU A 106 -5.95 -0.76 11.51
N ILE A 107 -6.22 0.36 10.83
CA ILE A 107 -5.94 0.51 9.40
C ILE A 107 -4.44 0.34 9.12
N SER A 108 -3.59 0.92 9.97
CA SER A 108 -2.13 0.80 9.87
C SER A 108 -1.68 -0.66 9.99
N TYR A 109 -2.24 -1.39 10.96
CA TYR A 109 -1.99 -2.81 11.14
C TYR A 109 -2.39 -3.63 9.90
N VAL A 110 -3.58 -3.38 9.36
CA VAL A 110 -4.08 -4.07 8.15
C VAL A 110 -3.13 -3.83 6.97
N PHE A 111 -2.81 -2.57 6.66
CA PHE A 111 -1.96 -2.25 5.50
C PHE A 111 -0.49 -2.65 5.68
N ALA A 112 0.02 -2.72 6.92
CA ALA A 112 1.34 -3.31 7.18
C ALA A 112 1.38 -4.79 6.78
N TRP A 113 0.32 -5.55 7.10
CA TRP A 113 0.19 -6.95 6.68
C TRP A 113 -0.04 -7.09 5.19
N VAL A 114 -0.91 -6.29 4.59
CA VAL A 114 -1.16 -6.28 3.14
C VAL A 114 0.16 -6.09 2.38
N ARG A 115 0.93 -5.08 2.77
CA ARG A 115 2.23 -4.80 2.16
C ARG A 115 3.20 -5.99 2.28
N ARG A 116 3.21 -6.65 3.45
CA ARG A 116 4.06 -7.83 3.70
C ARG A 116 3.64 -9.03 2.83
N LEU A 117 2.34 -9.31 2.74
CA LEU A 117 1.80 -10.44 1.99
C LEU A 117 2.00 -10.26 0.49
N VAL A 118 1.77 -9.06 -0.03
CA VAL A 118 2.01 -8.73 -1.45
C VAL A 118 3.51 -8.84 -1.80
N LYS A 119 4.41 -8.44 -0.90
CA LYS A 119 5.87 -8.56 -1.12
C LYS A 119 6.34 -10.02 -1.10
N TYR A 120 5.89 -10.79 -0.12
CA TYR A 120 6.32 -12.19 0.06
C TYR A 120 6.03 -13.06 -1.16
N GLU A 121 4.93 -12.79 -1.87
CA GLU A 121 4.58 -13.56 -3.07
C GLU A 121 5.36 -13.16 -4.31
N LYS A 122 5.68 -11.88 -4.49
CA LYS A 122 6.61 -11.47 -5.56
C LYS A 122 7.96 -12.16 -5.43
N GLU A 123 8.46 -12.29 -4.20
CA GLU A 123 9.71 -13.00 -3.92
C GLU A 123 9.61 -14.50 -4.25
N LYS A 124 8.44 -15.13 -4.00
CA LYS A 124 8.20 -16.53 -4.39
C LYS A 124 8.14 -16.73 -5.91
N VAL A 125 7.36 -15.91 -6.62
CA VAL A 125 7.26 -15.97 -8.09
C VAL A 125 8.64 -15.79 -8.73
N ASN A 126 9.40 -14.78 -8.29
CA ASN A 126 10.76 -14.56 -8.78
C ASN A 126 11.71 -15.73 -8.48
N MET A 127 11.59 -16.40 -7.32
CA MET A 127 12.39 -17.59 -7.00
C MET A 127 12.01 -18.81 -7.87
N GLU A 128 10.73 -18.96 -8.19
CA GLU A 128 10.25 -20.02 -9.08
C GLU A 128 10.70 -19.78 -10.52
N GLU A 129 10.55 -18.57 -11.04
CA GLU A 129 11.07 -18.17 -12.36
C GLU A 129 12.60 -18.36 -12.46
N GLN A 130 13.36 -18.01 -11.42
CA GLN A 130 14.81 -18.27 -11.37
C GLN A 130 15.17 -19.77 -11.36
N LYS A 131 14.31 -20.64 -10.83
CA LYS A 131 14.51 -22.10 -10.91
C LYS A 131 14.24 -22.63 -12.32
N TYR A 132 13.24 -22.09 -13.02
CA TYR A 132 12.97 -22.45 -14.42
C TYR A 132 14.09 -21.98 -15.36
N VAL A 133 14.57 -20.73 -15.21
CA VAL A 133 15.67 -20.20 -16.03
C VAL A 133 17.00 -20.94 -15.79
N LYS A 134 17.23 -21.48 -14.59
CA LYS A 134 18.45 -22.28 -14.29
C LYS A 134 18.48 -23.66 -14.95
N ASN A 135 17.36 -24.18 -15.43
CA ASN A 135 17.33 -25.48 -16.10
C ASN A 135 17.71 -25.40 -17.59
N ASP A 136 17.74 -24.20 -18.19
CA ASP A 136 18.05 -24.01 -19.61
C ASP A 136 19.47 -23.49 -19.91
N VAL A 137 20.32 -23.32 -18.89
CA VAL A 137 21.71 -22.85 -19.11
C VAL A 137 22.72 -23.89 -18.63
N LYS A 138 22.90 -24.93 -19.45
CA LYS A 138 24.19 -25.63 -19.50
C LYS A 138 25.18 -24.74 -20.26
N HIS A 139 26.24 -24.33 -19.56
CA HIS A 139 27.56 -23.84 -20.00
C HIS A 139 27.88 -22.38 -19.60
N GLY A 140 28.92 -22.20 -18.78
CA GLY A 140 29.65 -20.93 -18.67
C GLY A 140 30.08 -20.55 -17.25
N ARG A 141 31.37 -20.76 -16.95
CA ARG A 141 32.12 -20.39 -15.73
C ARG A 141 31.83 -18.99 -15.17
N GLY A 142 31.82 -18.88 -13.85
CA GLY A 142 32.01 -17.61 -13.13
C GLY A 142 31.58 -17.65 -11.67
N LYS A 143 32.36 -18.32 -10.80
CA LYS A 143 32.14 -18.33 -9.34
C LYS A 143 32.57 -16.97 -8.77
N ARG A 144 31.64 -16.05 -8.51
CA ARG A 144 31.87 -14.88 -7.64
C ARG A 144 31.21 -15.15 -6.30
N GLU A 145 32.03 -15.21 -5.26
CA GLU A 145 31.61 -15.27 -3.87
C GLU A 145 30.79 -14.02 -3.54
N SER A 146 29.53 -14.22 -3.13
CA SER A 146 28.71 -13.16 -2.58
C SER A 146 28.86 -13.18 -1.06
N GLU A 147 29.54 -12.15 -0.55
CA GLU A 147 29.59 -11.83 0.88
C GLU A 147 28.18 -11.76 1.46
N LYS A 148 27.97 -12.50 2.55
CA LYS A 148 26.75 -12.43 3.36
C LYS A 148 26.69 -11.04 4.01
N ARG A 149 25.95 -10.11 3.39
CA ARG A 149 25.51 -8.89 4.09
C ARG A 149 24.51 -9.29 5.17
N GLU A 150 24.91 -9.05 6.42
CA GLU A 150 24.04 -9.15 7.58
C GLU A 150 22.79 -8.29 7.34
N LYS A 151 21.62 -8.87 7.62
CA LYS A 151 20.33 -8.18 7.51
C LYS A 151 20.23 -7.17 8.65
N GLU A 152 20.80 -5.98 8.45
CA GLU A 152 20.42 -4.81 9.22
C GLU A 152 18.89 -4.67 9.18
N LYS A 153 18.27 -4.37 10.33
CA LYS A 153 16.84 -4.03 10.41
C LYS A 153 16.61 -2.81 9.52
N TYR A 154 16.21 -3.06 8.28
CA TYR A 154 15.90 -2.04 7.29
C TYR A 154 14.65 -1.30 7.74
N ILE A 155 14.84 -0.26 8.55
CA ILE A 155 13.84 0.77 8.78
C ILE A 155 13.84 1.58 7.50
N GLU A 156 12.84 1.33 6.64
CA GLU A 156 12.71 2.09 5.40
C GLU A 156 12.67 3.58 5.69
N PRO A 157 13.50 4.39 5.01
CA PRO A 157 13.41 5.84 5.12
C PRO A 157 12.03 6.29 4.65
N PHE A 158 11.42 7.18 5.45
CA PHE A 158 10.14 7.78 5.11
C PHE A 158 10.26 8.62 3.84
N ASN A 159 9.30 8.48 2.92
CA ASN A 159 9.29 9.23 1.67
C ASN A 159 8.95 10.71 1.93
N THR A 160 9.99 11.52 2.11
CA THR A 160 9.89 12.96 2.39
C THR A 160 9.32 13.74 1.20
N GLN A 161 9.62 13.35 -0.04
CA GLN A 161 9.09 13.97 -1.25
C GLN A 161 7.57 13.82 -1.35
N LEU A 162 7.06 12.62 -1.08
CA LEU A 162 5.61 12.38 -1.01
C LEU A 162 4.96 13.22 0.09
N ALA A 163 5.59 13.33 1.26
CA ALA A 163 5.07 14.14 2.36
C ALA A 163 4.95 15.63 2.00
N GLU A 164 5.93 16.17 1.26
CA GLU A 164 5.87 17.55 0.76
C GLU A 164 4.77 17.74 -0.27
N GLN A 165 4.59 16.79 -1.20
CA GLN A 165 3.50 16.82 -2.17
C GLN A 165 2.14 16.78 -1.47
N LEU A 166 1.96 15.91 -0.47
CA LEU A 166 0.75 15.85 0.35
C LEU A 166 0.51 17.13 1.16
N LYS A 167 1.57 17.79 1.63
CA LYS A 167 1.47 19.08 2.34
C LYS A 167 0.96 20.18 1.42
N LYS A 168 1.43 20.25 0.16
CA LYS A 168 0.92 21.20 -0.85
C LYS A 168 -0.56 20.95 -1.14
N LEU A 169 -0.96 19.70 -1.29
CA LEU A 169 -2.35 19.33 -1.54
C LEU A 169 -3.30 19.68 -0.38
N ASN A 170 -2.83 19.60 0.86
CA ASN A 170 -3.62 19.98 2.03
C ASN A 170 -3.54 21.47 2.38
N GLY A 171 -2.54 22.22 1.89
CA GLY A 171 -2.34 23.65 2.18
C GLY A 171 -2.88 24.61 1.11
N SER A 172 -3.21 24.11 -0.08
CA SER A 172 -3.82 24.88 -1.18
C SER A 172 -5.36 24.75 -1.23
N LEU A 173 -5.99 24.29 -0.15
CA LEU A 173 -7.44 24.15 0.01
C LEU A 173 -7.91 24.90 1.27
#